data_AF-Q8DM75-F1
#
_entry.id   AF-Q8DM75-F1
#
_cell.length_a   1.000
_cell.length_b   1.000
_cell.length_c   1.000
_cell.angle_alpha   90.00
_cell.angle_beta   90.00
_cell.angle_gamma   90.00
#
_symmetry.space_group_name_H-M   'P 1'
#
loop_
_entity.id
_entity.type
_entity.pdbx_description
1 polymer ?
#
loop_
_entity_poly.entity_id
_entity_poly.type
_entity_poly.pdbx_seq_one_letter_code
_entity_poly.pdbx_strand_id
1 'polypeptide(L)'
;MLYSPQLFHYLEQELALPPQSIAMAVRQWQQQRASLPIILWQYGLMTLEQLDWIFEWLDQTRGDRLPQSSSKETLLPSCPSRNRTCEFPRIRLKPLQSLL
;
A
#
# COMPACT_ATOMS: atom_id res chain seq x y z
N MET A 1 -0.98 0.32 -13.92
CA MET A 1 0.29 0.04 -13.23
C MET A 1 0.48 -1.47 -13.23
N LEU A 2 1.37 -1.99 -14.06
CA LEU A 2 1.72 -3.41 -14.01
C LEU A 2 2.68 -3.59 -12.83
N TYR A 3 2.42 -4.57 -11.96
CA TYR A 3 3.31 -4.91 -10.85
C TYR A 3 4.59 -5.56 -11.37
N SER A 4 5.69 -5.43 -10.63
CA SER A 4 6.96 -6.07 -10.98
C SER A 4 6.88 -7.59 -10.73
N PRO A 5 7.58 -8.42 -11.53
CA PRO A 5 7.65 -9.87 -11.32
C PRO A 5 8.23 -10.24 -9.94
N GLN A 6 9.06 -9.35 -9.37
CA GLN A 6 9.64 -9.52 -8.04
C GLN A 6 8.59 -9.49 -6.94
N LEU A 7 7.54 -8.66 -7.08
CA LEU A 7 6.45 -8.61 -6.10
C LEU A 7 5.69 -9.95 -6.07
N PHE A 8 5.41 -10.53 -7.24
CA PHE A 8 4.73 -11.82 -7.33
C PHE A 8 5.56 -12.94 -6.67
N HIS A 9 6.87 -12.95 -6.91
CA HIS A 9 7.76 -13.90 -6.26
C HIS A 9 7.78 -13.74 -4.73
N TYR A 10 7.82 -12.50 -4.24
CA TYR A 10 7.73 -12.20 -2.80
C TYR A 10 6.40 -12.70 -2.20
N LEU A 11 5.27 -12.45 -2.86
CA LEU A 11 3.96 -12.92 -2.38
C LEU A 11 3.89 -14.46 -2.30
N GLU A 12 4.44 -15.16 -3.29
CA GLU A 12 4.43 -16.64 -3.32
C GLU A 12 5.42 -17.25 -2.33
N GLN A 13 6.62 -16.67 -2.18
CA GLN A 13 7.68 -17.25 -1.34
C GLN A 13 7.59 -16.81 0.13
N GLU A 14 7.41 -15.51 0.38
CA GLU A 14 7.49 -14.93 1.73
C GLU A 14 6.13 -14.94 2.43
N LEU A 15 5.06 -14.65 1.69
CA LEU A 15 3.70 -14.72 2.25
C LEU A 15 3.04 -16.09 2.05
N ALA A 16 3.70 -17.02 1.36
CA ALA A 16 3.17 -18.35 1.02
C ALA A 16 1.77 -18.30 0.37
N LEU A 17 1.49 -17.23 -0.40
CA LEU A 17 0.20 -17.07 -1.05
C LEU A 17 0.07 -18.00 -2.25
N PRO A 18 -1.06 -18.72 -2.38
CA PRO A 18 -1.26 -19.57 -3.55
C PRO A 18 -1.45 -18.70 -4.80
N PRO A 19 -0.91 -19.12 -5.96
CA PRO A 19 -0.97 -18.35 -7.19
C PRO A 19 -2.41 -18.08 -7.67
N GLN A 20 -3.36 -18.96 -7.30
CA GLN A 20 -4.78 -18.77 -7.58
C GLN A 20 -5.36 -17.54 -6.88
N SER A 21 -4.96 -17.30 -5.62
CA SER A 21 -5.37 -16.13 -4.84
C SER A 21 -4.81 -14.84 -5.43
N ILE A 22 -3.55 -14.88 -5.87
CA ILE A 22 -2.92 -13.75 -6.52
C ILE A 22 -3.59 -13.44 -7.87
N ALA A 23 -3.85 -14.46 -8.68
CA ALA A 23 -4.55 -14.31 -9.96
C ALA A 23 -5.96 -13.71 -9.80
N MET A 24 -6.68 -14.11 -8.74
CA MET A 24 -7.98 -13.53 -8.40
C MET A 24 -7.85 -12.04 -8.04
N ALA A 25 -6.88 -11.68 -7.19
CA ALA A 25 -6.62 -10.29 -6.84
C ALA A 25 -6.24 -9.42 -8.06
N VAL A 26 -5.46 -9.94 -9.01
CA VAL A 26 -5.11 -9.25 -10.27
C VAL A 26 -6.34 -8.97 -11.13
N ARG A 27 -7.28 -9.92 -11.23
CA ARG A 27 -8.53 -9.71 -11.98
C ARG A 27 -9.39 -8.62 -11.34
N GLN A 28 -9.48 -8.62 -10.02
CA GLN A 28 -10.21 -7.61 -9.25
C GLN A 28 -9.55 -6.24 -9.35
N TRP A 29 -8.22 -6.20 -9.39
CA TRP A 29 -7.44 -4.99 -9.60
C TRP A 29 -7.81 -4.29 -10.91
N GLN A 30 -7.99 -5.06 -11.99
CA GLN A 30 -8.43 -4.51 -13.28
C GLN A 30 -9.84 -3.90 -13.23
N GLN A 31 -10.71 -4.44 -12.37
CA GLN A 31 -12.10 -3.96 -12.25
C GLN A 31 -12.24 -2.77 -11.29
N GLN A 32 -11.59 -2.83 -10.12
CA GLN A 32 -11.80 -1.88 -9.04
C GLN A 32 -10.81 -0.71 -9.04
N ARG A 33 -9.74 -0.76 -9.86
CA ARG A 33 -8.65 0.22 -9.89
C ARG A 33 -8.04 0.52 -8.51
N ALA A 34 -8.15 -0.39 -7.56
CA ALA A 34 -7.49 -0.32 -6.26
C ALA A 34 -6.02 -0.77 -6.38
N SER A 35 -5.30 -0.92 -5.28
CA SER A 35 -3.97 -1.55 -5.27
C SER A 35 -4.09 -3.04 -4.92
N LEU A 36 -3.28 -3.87 -5.56
CA LEU A 36 -3.23 -5.32 -5.35
C LEU A 36 -3.04 -5.72 -3.88
N PRO A 37 -2.17 -5.07 -3.07
CA PRO A 37 -2.06 -5.39 -1.65
C PRO A 37 -3.38 -5.13 -0.91
N ILE A 38 -4.06 -4.02 -1.17
CA ILE A 38 -5.33 -3.70 -0.51
C ILE A 38 -6.41 -4.72 -0.87
N ILE A 39 -6.44 -5.18 -2.12
CA ILE A 39 -7.35 -6.23 -2.56
C ILE A 39 -7.07 -7.54 -1.84
N LEU A 40 -5.80 -7.98 -1.77
CA LEU A 40 -5.43 -9.21 -1.06
C LEU A 40 -5.87 -9.19 0.41
N TRP A 41 -5.72 -8.06 1.08
CA TRP A 41 -6.20 -7.87 2.46
C TRP A 41 -7.73 -7.88 2.55
N GLN A 42 -8.43 -7.22 1.63
CA GLN A 42 -9.89 -7.18 1.62
C GLN A 42 -10.54 -8.56 1.45
N TYR A 43 -9.89 -9.46 0.71
CA TYR A 43 -10.32 -10.86 0.55
C TYR A 43 -9.91 -11.76 1.73
N GLY A 44 -9.22 -11.23 2.74
CA GLY A 44 -8.74 -12.00 3.89
C GLY A 44 -7.64 -13.00 3.53
N LEU A 45 -6.94 -12.79 2.42
CA LEU A 45 -5.87 -13.66 1.95
C LEU A 45 -4.55 -13.41 2.69
N MET A 46 -4.45 -12.26 3.38
CA MET A 46 -3.27 -11.87 4.15
C MET A 46 -3.65 -11.02 5.36
N THR A 47 -2.75 -10.94 6.35
CA THR A 47 -2.94 -10.16 7.58
C THR A 47 -2.57 -8.69 7.38
N LEU A 48 -2.94 -7.84 8.35
CA LEU A 48 -2.55 -6.42 8.34
C LEU A 48 -1.03 -6.24 8.47
N GLU A 49 -0.36 -7.11 9.23
CA GLU A 49 1.11 -7.11 9.37
C GLU A 49 1.79 -7.41 8.03
N GLN A 50 1.30 -8.42 7.31
CA GLN A 50 1.79 -8.77 5.97
C GLN A 50 1.53 -7.66 4.94
N LEU A 51 0.38 -6.98 5.04
CA LEU A 51 0.07 -5.80 4.23
C LEU A 51 1.13 -4.71 4.41
N ASP A 52 1.50 -4.42 5.67
CA ASP A 52 2.47 -3.40 6.02
C ASP A 52 3.85 -3.72 5.44
N TRP A 53 4.31 -4.97 5.56
CA TRP A 53 5.57 -5.42 4.96
C TRP A 53 5.61 -5.26 3.44
N ILE A 54 4.51 -5.52 2.75
CA ILE A 54 4.43 -5.30 1.30
C ILE A 54 4.57 -3.81 0.97
N PHE A 55 3.92 -2.92 1.73
CA PHE A 55 4.05 -1.49 1.50
C PHE A 55 5.46 -0.98 1.76
N GLU A 56 6.08 -1.43 2.85
CA GLU A 56 7.49 -1.17 3.16
C GLU A 56 8.41 -1.66 2.03
N TRP A 57 8.19 -2.89 1.53
CA TRP A 57 8.95 -3.43 0.41
C TRP A 57 8.75 -2.62 -0.88
N LEU A 58 7.52 -2.19 -1.16
CA LEU A 58 7.21 -1.34 -2.31
C LEU A 58 7.87 0.05 -2.21
N ASP A 59 8.06 0.58 -1.01
CA ASP A 59 8.76 1.85 -0.79
C ASP A 59 10.27 1.67 -0.92
N GLN A 60 10.82 0.60 -0.34
CA GLN A 60 12.24 0.22 -0.46
C GLN A 60 12.65 -0.01 -1.92
N THR A 61 11.80 -0.67 -2.71
CA THR A 61 12.05 -0.90 -4.15
C THR A 61 11.97 0.37 -4.99
N ARG A 62 11.29 1.43 -4.50
CA ARG A 62 11.17 2.73 -5.19
C ARG A 62 12.31 3.68 -4.86
N GLY A 63 13.14 3.37 -3.87
CA GLY A 63 14.42 4.05 -3.63
C GLY A 63 14.34 5.39 -2.89
N ASP A 64 13.18 5.80 -2.39
CA ASP A 64 13.07 6.89 -1.42
C ASP A 64 13.37 6.35 -0.01
N ARG A 65 14.64 6.07 0.28
CA ARG A 65 15.03 5.72 1.65
C ARG A 65 14.86 6.94 2.56
N LEU A 66 13.76 6.98 3.31
CA LEU A 66 13.81 7.51 4.67
C LEU A 66 14.25 6.36 5.59
N PRO A 67 15.48 6.43 6.15
CA PRO A 67 15.99 5.37 7.01
C PRO A 67 15.23 5.40 8.34
N GLN A 68 14.41 4.37 8.58
CA GLN A 68 13.84 4.10 9.90
C GLN A 68 14.61 2.92 10.52
N SER A 69 15.74 3.22 11.16
CA SER A 69 15.94 2.87 12.58
C SER A 69 17.33 3.26 13.11
N SER A 70 17.29 3.78 14.35
CA SER A 70 18.37 3.82 15.35
C SER A 70 19.20 5.11 15.50
N SER A 71 18.65 5.99 16.36
CA SER A 71 19.33 6.97 17.22
C SER A 71 19.93 8.24 16.60
N LYS A 72 19.17 9.35 16.63
CA LYS A 72 19.68 10.69 17.03
C LYS A 72 18.53 11.64 17.32
N GLU A 73 18.28 11.87 18.61
CA GLU A 73 17.99 13.22 19.09
C GLU A 73 19.03 14.16 18.49
N THR A 74 18.64 15.03 17.55
CA THR A 74 19.27 16.32 17.21
C THR A 74 18.52 16.94 16.03
N LEU A 75 17.80 18.03 16.31
CA LEU A 75 17.31 19.04 15.38
C LEU A 75 16.22 18.61 14.39
N LEU A 76 14.99 18.57 14.90
CA LEU A 76 13.84 19.05 14.11
C LEU A 76 14.16 20.47 13.61
N PRO A 77 14.04 20.79 12.30
CA PRO A 77 13.76 22.18 11.95
C PRO A 77 12.41 22.50 12.57
N SER A 78 12.45 23.46 13.48
CA SER A 78 11.32 24.09 14.15
C SER A 78 10.08 24.10 13.28
N CYS A 79 8.94 23.64 13.81
CA CYS A 79 7.66 24.03 13.27
C CYS A 79 7.67 25.57 13.12
N PRO A 80 7.50 26.15 11.92
CA PRO A 80 7.14 27.55 11.85
C PRO A 80 5.72 27.61 12.40
N SER A 81 5.66 28.11 13.64
CA SER A 81 4.52 28.69 14.32
C SER A 81 3.22 28.76 13.50
N ARG A 82 2.22 28.03 13.98
CA ARG A 82 0.85 28.53 14.20
C ARG A 82 0.16 29.19 13.00
N ASN A 83 -0.85 28.47 12.48
CA ASN A 83 -1.79 28.82 11.41
C ASN A 83 -1.34 28.53 9.98
N ARG A 84 -1.60 27.29 9.54
CA ARG A 84 -2.22 26.99 8.24
C ARG A 84 -2.71 25.54 8.28
N THR A 85 -4.02 25.39 8.16
CA THR A 85 -4.74 24.12 8.11
C THR A 85 -4.07 23.19 7.09
N CYS A 86 -3.63 22.01 7.54
CA CYS A 86 -3.33 20.91 6.64
C CYS A 86 -4.65 20.46 6.00
N GLU A 87 -5.00 21.05 4.86
CA GLU A 87 -6.10 20.59 4.02
C GLU A 87 -5.65 19.26 3.36
N PHE A 88 -5.97 18.15 4.02
CA PHE A 88 -5.94 16.84 3.37
C PHE A 88 -6.91 16.86 2.19
N PRO A 89 -6.52 16.48 0.96
CA PRO A 89 -7.48 16.31 -0.12
C PRO A 89 -8.43 15.18 0.25
N ARG A 90 -9.66 15.54 0.61
CA ARG A 90 -10.79 14.62 0.78
C ARG A 90 -10.95 13.82 -0.52
N ILE A 91 -10.50 12.56 -0.53
CA ILE A 91 -10.85 11.62 -1.59
C ILE A 91 -12.36 11.38 -1.45
N ARG A 92 -13.15 12.05 -2.30
CA ARG A 92 -14.60 11.91 -2.34
C ARG A 92 -14.93 10.56 -3.00
N LEU A 93 -15.15 9.53 -2.17
CA LEU A 93 -15.81 8.30 -2.60
C LEU A 93 -17.17 8.66 -3.19
N LYS A 94 -17.32 8.46 -4.50
CA LYS A 94 -18.62 8.57 -5.17
C LYS A 94 -19.46 7.36 -4.77
N PRO A 95 -20.72 7.55 -4.33
CA PRO A 95 -21.61 6.43 -4.04
C PRO A 95 -21.90 5.63 -5.31
N LEU A 96 -21.80 4.31 -5.19
CA LEU A 96 -22.13 3.31 -6.20
C LEU A 96 -23.66 3.26 -6.35
N GLN A 97 -24.23 4.21 -7.10
CA GLN A 97 -25.65 4.26 -7.44
C GLN A 97 -25.76 4.64 -8.92
N SER A 98 -25.48 3.67 -9.79
CA SER A 98 -25.96 3.72 -11.18
C SER A 98 -25.97 2.31 -11.76
N LEU A 99 -26.93 1.51 -11.29
CA LEU A 99 -27.44 0.38 -12.06
C LEU A 99 -28.97 0.36 -11.93
N LEU A 100 -29.60 1.30 -12.62
CA LEU A 100 -30.95 1.21 -13.17
C LEU A 100 -30.94 1.94 -14.52
#